data_AF-A0A933RCL7-F1
#
_entry.id   AF-A0A933RCL7-F1
#
_cell.length_a   1.000
_cell.length_b   1.000
_cell.length_c   1.000
_cell.angle_alpha   90.00
_cell.angle_beta   90.00
_cell.angle_gamma   90.00
#
_symmetry.space_group_name_H-M   'P 1'
#
loop_
_entity.id
_entity.type
_entity.pdbx_description
1 polymer ?
#
loop_
_entity_poly.entity_id
_entity_poly.type
_entity_poly.pdbx_seq_one_letter_code
_entity_poly.pdbx_strand_id
1 'polypeptide(L)'
;WQVHTIEELAAVRTRLADAGALAGESDHGVSKSLYAHDPDGIEFEVMWAVPRESRPDRPMTARLDLDAELARWAGVDTSAD
;
A
#
# COMPACT_ATOMS: atom_id res chain seq x y z
N TRP A 1 -8.84 4.03 -0.90
CA TRP A 1 -8.35 5.19 -0.12
C TRP A 1 -6.83 5.26 -0.28
N GLN A 2 -6.23 6.45 -0.28
CA GLN A 2 -4.79 6.64 -0.48
C GLN A 2 -4.15 7.28 0.74
N VAL A 3 -2.99 6.77 1.14
CA VAL A 3 -2.07 7.38 2.10
C VAL A 3 -0.92 8.07 1.36
N HIS A 4 -0.20 8.96 2.02
CA HIS A 4 0.79 9.81 1.37
C HIS A 4 2.21 9.24 1.44
N THR A 5 2.48 8.36 2.39
CA THR A 5 3.81 7.76 2.59
C THR A 5 3.73 6.24 2.74
N ILE A 6 4.85 5.55 2.48
CA ILE A 6 4.94 4.10 2.67
C ILE A 6 4.84 3.72 4.17
N GLU A 7 5.30 4.60 5.06
CA GLU A 7 5.20 4.44 6.51
C GLU A 7 3.76 4.49 7.01
N GLU A 8 2.94 5.37 6.45
CA GLU A 8 1.50 5.39 6.73
C GLU A 8 0.84 4.09 6.26
N LEU A 9 1.23 3.57 5.09
CA LEU A 9 0.72 2.29 4.61
C LEU A 9 1.10 1.16 5.58
N ALA A 10 2.34 1.14 6.06
CA ALA A 10 2.80 0.16 7.05
C ALA A 10 2.06 0.26 8.39
N ALA A 11 1.78 1.47 8.86
CA ALA A 11 0.97 1.70 10.04
C ALA A 11 -0.47 1.20 9.85
N VAL A 12 -1.07 1.44 8.67
CA VAL A 12 -2.40 0.91 8.32
C VAL A 12 -2.39 -0.61 8.26
N ARG A 13 -1.38 -1.23 7.65
CA ARG A 13 -1.24 -2.70 7.60
C ARG A 13 -1.28 -3.31 9.00
N THR A 14 -0.51 -2.74 9.94
CA THR A 14 -0.47 -3.20 11.32
C THR A 14 -1.86 -3.11 11.97
N ARG A 15 -2.54 -1.97 11.82
CA ARG A 15 -3.90 -1.78 12.36
C ARG A 15 -4.92 -2.76 11.79
N LEU A 16 -4.86 -3.02 10.48
CA LEU A 16 -5.75 -3.97 9.81
C LEU A 16 -5.47 -5.41 10.24
N ALA A 17 -4.20 -5.78 10.42
CA ALA A 17 -3.81 -7.10 10.90
C ALA A 17 -4.26 -7.32 12.36
N ASP A 18 -4.02 -6.34 13.24
CA ASP A 18 -4.44 -6.40 14.64
C ASP A 18 -5.96 -6.48 14.80
N ALA A 19 -6.71 -5.86 13.87
CA ALA A 19 -8.17 -5.95 13.81
C ALA A 19 -8.70 -7.24 13.18
N GLY A 20 -7.84 -8.11 12.63
CA GLY A 20 -8.25 -9.29 11.87
C GLY A 20 -8.96 -8.97 10.54
N ALA A 21 -8.79 -7.74 10.04
CA ALA A 21 -9.47 -7.24 8.84
C ALA A 21 -8.62 -7.38 7.56
N LEU A 22 -7.29 -7.55 7.68
CA LEU A 22 -6.38 -7.65 6.54
C LEU A 22 -6.64 -8.93 5.73
N ALA A 23 -7.05 -8.77 4.47
CA ALA A 23 -7.39 -9.85 3.55
C ALA A 23 -6.27 -10.17 2.54
N GLY A 24 -5.48 -9.17 2.16
CA GLY A 24 -4.38 -9.35 1.20
C GLY A 24 -3.51 -8.11 1.03
N GLU A 25 -2.40 -8.29 0.31
CA GLU A 25 -1.46 -7.22 -0.03
C GLU A 25 -0.74 -7.50 -1.35
N SER A 26 -0.49 -6.44 -2.13
CA SER A 26 0.11 -6.54 -3.46
C SER A 26 1.01 -5.35 -3.77
N ASP A 27 1.99 -5.61 -4.63
CA ASP A 27 2.75 -4.58 -5.33
C ASP A 27 2.26 -4.52 -6.78
N HIS A 28 1.72 -3.37 -7.19
CA HIS A 28 1.26 -3.15 -8.57
C HIS A 28 2.30 -2.47 -9.47
N GLY A 29 3.52 -2.25 -8.97
CA GLY A 29 4.57 -1.44 -9.56
C GLY A 29 4.28 0.06 -9.46
N VAL A 30 3.05 0.47 -9.73
CA VAL A 30 2.57 1.87 -9.63
C VAL A 30 2.04 2.22 -8.25
N SER A 31 1.69 1.22 -7.45
CA SER A 31 1.19 1.38 -6.08
C SER A 31 1.52 0.18 -5.21
N LYS A 32 1.52 0.40 -3.91
CA LYS A 32 1.55 -0.64 -2.88
C LYS A 32 0.18 -0.66 -2.22
N SER A 33 -0.46 -1.82 -2.18
CA SER A 33 -1.87 -1.93 -1.82
C SER A 33 -2.11 -2.95 -0.72
N LEU A 34 -3.05 -2.63 0.15
CA LEU A 34 -3.60 -3.47 1.21
C LEU A 34 -5.09 -3.63 0.96
N TYR A 35 -5.59 -4.85 1.08
CA TYR A 35 -7.01 -5.18 0.97
C TYR A 35 -7.52 -5.64 2.32
N ALA A 36 -8.70 -5.16 2.71
CA ALA A 36 -9.32 -5.52 3.98
C ALA A 36 -10.84 -5.54 3.88
N HIS A 37 -11.48 -6.26 4.80
CA HIS A 37 -12.93 -6.26 4.93
C HIS A 37 -13.39 -5.34 6.06
N ASP A 38 -14.46 -4.59 5.83
CA ASP A 38 -15.18 -3.90 6.89
C ASP A 38 -16.07 -4.88 7.69
N PRO A 39 -16.73 -4.44 8.78
CA PRO A 39 -17.61 -5.31 9.58
C PRO A 39 -18.79 -5.91 8.81
N ASP A 40 -19.19 -5.32 7.68
CA ASP A 40 -20.25 -5.82 6.80
C ASP A 40 -19.70 -6.82 5.75
N GLY A 41 -18.38 -7.05 5.74
CA GLY A 41 -17.69 -7.96 4.82
C GLY A 41 -17.34 -7.32 3.48
N ILE A 42 -17.52 -6.00 3.32
CA ILE A 42 -17.20 -5.30 2.07
C ILE A 42 -15.69 -5.13 1.99
N GLU A 43 -15.09 -5.58 0.89
CA GLU A 43 -13.66 -5.38 0.64
C GLU A 43 -13.38 -3.93 0.24
N PHE A 44 -12.35 -3.35 0.84
CA PHE A 44 -11.81 -2.05 0.48
C PHE A 44 -10.29 -2.10 0.33
N GLU A 45 -9.78 -1.16 -0.45
CA GLU A 45 -8.35 -0.98 -0.69
C GLU A 45 -7.81 0.28 0.01
N VAL A 46 -6.67 0.12 0.68
CA VAL A 46 -5.79 1.21 1.07
C VAL A 46 -4.49 1.10 0.30
N MET A 47 -4.08 2.17 -0.36
CA MET A 47 -2.87 2.15 -1.18
C MET A 47 -1.97 3.34 -0.94
N TRP A 48 -0.69 3.17 -1.25
CA TRP A 48 0.26 4.26 -1.44
C TRP A 48 0.70 4.27 -2.91
N ALA A 49 0.72 5.44 -3.53
CA ALA A 49 1.16 5.60 -4.91
C ALA A 49 2.68 5.73 -4.95
N VAL A 50 3.35 4.98 -5.84
CA VAL A 50 4.79 5.18 -6.09
C VAL A 50 4.99 6.51 -6.82
N PRO A 51 6.06 7.29 -6.55
CA PRO A 51 6.34 8.54 -7.26
C PRO A 51 6.28 8.36 -8.78
N ARG A 52 5.62 9.31 -9.48
CA ARG A 52 5.33 9.20 -10.92
C ARG A 52 6.55 8.85 -11.78
N GLU A 53 7.70 9.45 -11.51
CA GLU A 53 8.96 9.25 -12.24
C GLU A 53 9.59 7.85 -12.02
N SER A 54 9.14 7.14 -10.99
CA SER A 54 9.65 5.81 -10.62
C SER A 54 8.72 4.67 -11.00
N ARG A 55 7.58 4.98 -11.64
CA ARG A 55 6.60 3.97 -12.07
C ARG A 55 7.12 3.22 -13.31
N PRO A 56 6.88 1.90 -13.39
CA PRO A 56 7.21 1.14 -14.59
C PRO A 56 6.31 1.53 -15.77
N ASP A 57 6.80 1.36 -17.00
CA ASP A 57 6.03 1.62 -18.23
C ASP A 57 4.80 0.71 -18.37
N ARG A 58 4.83 -0.46 -17.71
CA ARG A 58 3.73 -1.42 -17.70
C ARG A 58 3.39 -1.80 -16.27
N PRO A 59 2.09 -1.87 -15.92
CA PRO A 59 1.66 -2.40 -14.64
C PRO A 59 2.14 -3.84 -14.45
N MET A 60 2.40 -4.21 -13.21
CA MET A 60 2.60 -5.60 -12.81
C MET A 60 1.73 -5.90 -11.59
N THR A 61 1.66 -7.16 -11.18
CA THR A 61 1.16 -7.53 -9.86
C THR A 61 2.11 -8.56 -9.29
N ALA A 62 2.70 -8.25 -8.13
CA ALA A 62 3.61 -9.10 -7.40
C ALA A 62 3.22 -9.13 -5.92
N ARG A 63 3.90 -10.00 -5.17
CA ARG A 63 3.80 -9.99 -3.70
C ARG A 63 4.43 -8.70 -3.18
N LEU A 64 3.76 -8.04 -2.24
CA LEU A 64 4.31 -6.91 -1.52
C LEU A 64 5.44 -7.37 -0.57
N ASP A 65 6.63 -6.79 -0.73
CA ASP A 65 7.70 -6.81 0.26
C ASP A 65 7.76 -5.45 0.94
N LEU A 66 6.97 -5.27 2.00
CA LEU A 66 6.81 -3.98 2.64
C LEU A 66 8.10 -3.50 3.32
N ASP A 67 8.93 -4.41 3.85
CA ASP A 67 10.19 -4.05 4.49
C ASP A 67 11.19 -3.50 3.46
N ALA A 68 11.25 -4.10 2.27
CA ALA A 68 12.05 -3.59 1.16
C ALA A 68 11.55 -2.22 0.68
N GLU A 69 10.23 -2.02 0.59
CA GLU A 69 9.65 -0.74 0.18
C GLU A 69 9.86 0.36 1.23
N LEU A 70 9.75 0.04 2.52
CA LEU A 70 10.09 0.97 3.62
C LEU A 70 11.55 1.40 3.55
N ALA A 71 12.47 0.46 3.34
CA ALA A 71 13.90 0.77 3.20
C ALA A 71 14.19 1.67 1.99
N ARG A 72 13.38 1.58 0.93
CA ARG A 72 13.56 2.32 -0.31
C ARG A 72 12.92 3.71 -0.30
N TRP A 73 11.74 3.84 0.29
CA TRP A 73 10.87 5.00 0.11
C TRP A 73 10.61 5.82 1.38
N ALA A 74 11.29 5.51 2.49
CA ALA A 74 11.14 6.27 3.72
C ALA A 74 11.28 7.78 3.50
N GLY A 75 10.32 8.55 4.02
CA GLY A 75 10.26 10.01 3.94
C GLY A 75 9.76 10.57 2.59
N VAL A 76 9.36 9.72 1.64
CA VAL A 76 8.80 10.16 0.36
C VAL A 76 7.30 10.40 0.49
N ASP A 77 6.89 11.66 0.37
CA ASP A 77 5.49 12.10 0.39
C ASP A 77 4.95 12.28 -1.03
N THR A 78 3.90 11.54 -1.38
CA THR A 78 3.23 11.57 -2.69
C THR A 78 1.82 12.18 -2.60
N SER A 79 1.56 13.07 -1.64
CA SER A 79 0.28 13.78 -1.50
C SER A 79 -0.03 14.75 -2.63
N ALA A 80 0.98 15.19 -3.38
CA ALA A 80 0.86 16.11 -4.51
C ALA A 80 0.79 15.41 -5.88
N ASP A 81 0.84 14.08 -5.91
CA ASP A 81 0.99 13.25 -7.11
C ASP A 81 -0.34 12.77 -7.75
#